data_AF-A0A5P6NYT7-F1
#
_entry.id   AF-A0A5P6NYT7-F1
#
_cell.length_a   1.000
_cell.length_b   1.000
_cell.length_c   1.000
_cell.angle_alpha   90.00
_cell.angle_beta   90.00
_cell.angle_gamma   90.00
#
_symmetry.space_group_name_H-M   'P 1'
#
loop_
_entity.id
_entity.type
_entity.pdbx_description
1 polymer ?
#
loop_
_entity_poly.entity_id
_entity_poly.type
_entity_poly.pdbx_seq_one_letter_code
_entity_poly.pdbx_strand_id
1 'polypeptide(L)'
;MPDDLTLRRTVIGGETAPGDYIVIWDRLPIGRIFKSVGVGGSDAWSWSCGLPNVPQRSSHRGRGASLDAAKAQFRIAWADLQSQISYDQIREARAIDADRSRPWHKRG
;
A
#
# COMPACT_ATOMS: atom_id res chain seq x y z
N MET A 1 -7.49 -0.87 -15.34
CA MET A 1 -7.67 -2.26 -14.85
C MET A 1 -7.07 -2.34 -13.46
N PRO A 2 -7.76 -2.93 -12.47
CA PRO A 2 -7.21 -3.19 -11.14
C PRO A 2 -5.99 -4.13 -11.15
N ASP A 3 -5.65 -4.70 -12.31
CA ASP A 3 -4.53 -5.63 -12.50
C ASP A 3 -3.15 -4.98 -12.65
N ASP A 4 -3.06 -3.66 -12.86
CA ASP A 4 -1.77 -2.97 -12.97
C ASP A 4 -1.20 -2.59 -11.60
N LEU A 5 -1.06 -3.61 -10.72
CA LEU A 5 -0.43 -3.46 -9.42
C LEU A 5 1.02 -3.94 -9.50
N THR A 6 1.94 -3.03 -9.18
CA THR A 6 3.36 -3.34 -9.06
C THR A 6 3.80 -3.26 -7.61
N LEU A 7 4.77 -4.11 -7.24
CA LEU A 7 5.37 -4.12 -5.91
C LEU A 7 6.77 -3.53 -6.00
N ARG A 8 7.00 -2.47 -5.23
CA ARG A 8 8.33 -1.87 -5.05
C ARG A 8 8.81 -2.14 -3.64
N ARG A 9 10.01 -2.69 -3.49
CA ARG A 9 10.64 -2.85 -2.16
C ARG A 9 10.75 -1.49 -1.47
N THR A 10 10.37 -1.45 -0.20
CA THR A 10 10.55 -0.25 0.62
C THR A 10 12.04 -0.03 0.86
N VAL A 11 12.49 1.24 0.77
CA VAL A 11 13.86 1.63 1.05
C VAL A 11 13.87 2.46 2.33
N ILE A 12 14.64 2.03 3.33
CA ILE A 12 14.76 2.68 4.64
C ILE A 12 16.25 2.93 4.85
N GLY A 13 16.66 4.18 5.10
CA GLY A 13 18.07 4.52 5.29
C GLY A 13 18.98 4.24 4.08
N GLY A 14 18.41 4.12 2.87
CA GLY A 14 19.15 3.76 1.65
C GLY A 14 19.20 2.26 1.35
N GLU A 15 18.73 1.41 2.28
CA GLU A 15 18.71 -0.04 2.12
C GLU A 15 17.30 -0.57 1.83
N THR A 16 17.19 -1.58 0.98
CA THR A 16 15.90 -2.24 0.76
C THR A 16 15.52 -3.06 1.98
N ALA A 17 14.34 -2.81 2.56
CA ALA A 17 13.79 -3.60 3.66
C ALA A 17 13.22 -4.93 3.12
N PRO A 18 13.83 -6.10 3.44
CA PRO A 18 13.34 -7.37 2.95
C PRO A 18 11.95 -7.68 3.50
N GLY A 19 11.08 -8.19 2.63
CA GLY A 19 9.71 -8.51 3.02
C GLY A 19 8.81 -7.29 3.19
N ASP A 20 9.22 -6.10 2.76
CA ASP A 20 8.44 -4.87 2.86
C ASP A 20 8.28 -4.21 1.48
N TYR A 21 7.04 -4.04 1.06
CA TYR A 21 6.69 -3.62 -0.29
C TYR A 21 5.63 -2.52 -0.27
N ILE A 22 5.89 -1.46 -1.02
CA ILE A 22 4.88 -0.49 -1.43
C ILE A 22 4.13 -1.05 -2.64
N VAL A 23 2.80 -1.00 -2.60
CA VAL A 23 1.94 -1.37 -3.72
C VAL A 23 1.63 -0.11 -4.53
N ILE A 24 1.92 -0.15 -5.82
CA ILE A 24 1.79 0.98 -6.73
C ILE A 24 0.78 0.62 -7.83
N TRP A 25 -0.19 1.49 -8.05
CA TRP A 25 -1.16 1.43 -9.14
C TRP A 25 -1.01 2.66 -10.02
N ASP A 26 -0.76 2.49 -11.32
CA ASP A 26 -0.56 3.60 -12.27
C ASP A 26 0.31 4.74 -11.69
N ARG A 27 1.51 4.38 -11.24
CA ARG A 27 2.50 5.27 -10.60
C ARG A 27 2.09 5.92 -9.27
N LEU A 28 0.88 5.66 -8.76
CA LEU A 28 0.42 6.13 -7.46
C LEU A 28 0.64 5.05 -6.38
N PRO A 29 1.33 5.34 -5.28
CA PRO A 29 1.35 4.45 -4.12
C PRO A 29 -0.04 4.35 -3.48
N ILE A 30 -0.58 3.13 -3.37
CA ILE A 30 -1.95 2.88 -2.89
C ILE A 30 -1.99 1.94 -1.67
N GLY A 31 -0.84 1.64 -1.09
CA GLY A 31 -0.75 0.81 0.10
C GLY A 31 0.59 0.14 0.28
N ARG A 32 0.62 -0.81 1.22
CA ARG A 32 1.83 -1.53 1.63
C ARG A 32 1.49 -2.97 1.99
N ILE A 33 2.40 -3.88 1.67
CA ILE A 33 2.41 -5.27 2.11
C ILE A 33 3.75 -5.51 2.77
N PHE A 34 3.76 -5.95 4.02
CA PHE A 34 4.99 -6.19 4.75
C PHE A 34 4.93 -7.43 5.63
N LYS A 35 6.07 -8.09 5.76
CA LYS A 35 6.27 -9.23 6.65
C LYS A 35 6.19 -8.74 8.08
N SER A 36 5.40 -9.43 8.89
CA SER A 36 5.22 -9.21 10.31
C SER A 36 5.38 -10.52 11.06
N VAL A 37 5.63 -10.45 12.36
CA VAL A 37 5.67 -11.63 13.22
C VAL A 37 4.25 -11.87 13.75
N GLY A 38 3.70 -13.04 13.42
CA GLY A 38 2.42 -13.51 13.94
C GLY A 38 2.50 -13.90 15.42
N VAL A 39 1.34 -14.10 16.04
CA VAL A 39 1.25 -14.65 17.39
C VAL A 39 1.83 -16.08 17.36
N GLY A 40 2.81 -16.36 18.22
CA GLY A 40 3.53 -17.64 18.24
C GLY A 40 4.79 -17.70 17.37
N GLY A 41 5.25 -16.57 16.82
CA GLY A 41 6.53 -16.49 16.10
C GLY A 41 6.47 -16.95 14.64
N SER A 42 5.28 -17.23 14.12
CA SER A 42 5.09 -17.59 12.72
C SER A 42 5.22 -16.38 11.80
N ASP A 43 5.68 -16.60 10.58
CA ASP A 43 5.69 -15.60 9.53
C ASP A 43 4.24 -15.19 9.20
N ALA A 44 3.94 -13.90 9.35
CA ALA A 44 2.68 -13.30 8.93
C ALA A 44 2.95 -12.19 7.91
N TRP A 45 1.95 -11.88 7.10
CA TRP A 45 2.03 -10.78 6.13
C TRP A 45 0.92 -9.81 6.42
N SER A 46 1.27 -8.60 6.85
CA SER A 46 0.33 -7.52 7.04
C SER A 46 0.16 -6.74 5.74
N TRP A 47 -1.06 -6.26 5.47
CA TRP A 47 -1.34 -5.43 4.32
C TRP A 47 -2.34 -4.32 4.65
N SER A 48 -2.23 -3.21 3.92
CA SER A 48 -3.13 -2.07 4.03
C SER A 48 -3.26 -1.38 2.68
N CYS A 49 -4.49 -1.17 2.22
CA CYS A 49 -4.84 -0.47 0.99
C CYS A 49 -5.53 0.85 1.35
N GLY A 50 -5.16 1.94 0.67
CA GLY A 50 -5.76 3.25 0.91
C GLY A 50 -5.08 4.38 0.17
N LEU A 51 -5.79 5.50 0.06
CA LEU A 51 -5.29 6.77 -0.45
C LEU A 51 -5.15 7.76 0.72
N PRO A 52 -4.21 8.71 0.65
CA PRO A 52 -3.95 9.65 1.76
C PRO A 52 -5.11 10.60 2.06
N ASN A 53 -6.00 10.84 1.09
CA ASN A 53 -7.17 11.71 1.18
C ASN A 53 -8.49 10.97 1.37
N VAL A 54 -8.47 9.64 1.55
CA VAL A 54 -9.67 8.82 1.74
C VAL A 54 -9.57 8.08 3.07
N PRO A 55 -10.58 8.18 3.96
CA PRO A 55 -10.60 7.41 5.20
C PRO A 55 -10.47 5.90 4.94
N GLN A 56 -9.45 5.28 5.54
CA GLN A 56 -9.22 3.85 5.35
C GLN A 56 -10.19 3.00 6.19
N ARG A 57 -11.02 2.20 5.51
CA ARG A 57 -11.94 1.27 6.18
C ARG A 57 -11.18 0.13 6.85
N SER A 58 -11.78 -0.46 7.89
CA SER A 58 -11.22 -1.64 8.55
C SER A 58 -11.06 -2.84 7.62
N SER A 59 -11.94 -2.97 6.61
CA SER A 59 -11.87 -4.00 5.56
C SER A 59 -10.74 -3.79 4.56
N HIS A 60 -10.13 -2.60 4.50
CA HIS A 60 -9.01 -2.28 3.59
C HIS A 60 -7.65 -2.48 4.27
N ARG A 61 -7.58 -3.34 5.30
CA ARG A 61 -6.36 -3.82 5.92
C ARG A 61 -6.56 -5.23 6.44
N GLY A 62 -5.48 -5.99 6.57
CA GLY A 62 -5.57 -7.36 7.05
C GLY A 62 -4.24 -8.06 7.20
N ARG A 63 -4.34 -9.38 7.41
CA ARG A 63 -3.21 -10.31 7.49
C ARG A 63 -3.42 -11.48 6.53
N GLY A 64 -2.35 -11.89 5.85
CA GLY A 64 -2.26 -13.11 5.07
C GLY A 64 -1.22 -14.06 5.65
N ALA A 65 -1.43 -15.36 5.48
CA ALA A 65 -0.46 -16.39 5.88
C ALA A 65 0.78 -16.44 4.97
N SER A 66 0.71 -15.81 3.79
CA SER A 66 1.80 -15.71 2.83
C SER A 66 1.72 -14.38 2.08
N LEU A 67 2.81 -14.04 1.39
CA LEU A 67 2.85 -12.86 0.52
C LEU A 67 1.75 -12.94 -0.56
N ASP A 68 1.53 -14.11 -1.16
CA ASP A 68 0.53 -14.26 -2.23
C ASP A 68 -0.90 -14.16 -1.70
N ALA A 69 -1.17 -14.71 -0.49
CA ALA A 69 -2.45 -14.51 0.18
C ALA A 69 -2.70 -13.01 0.48
N ALA A 70 -1.67 -12.29 0.95
CA ALA A 70 -1.76 -10.86 1.20
C ALA A 70 -1.99 -10.06 -0.10
N LYS A 71 -1.29 -10.40 -1.20
CA LYS A 71 -1.52 -9.78 -2.53
C LYS A 71 -2.95 -10.01 -3.03
N ALA A 72 -3.49 -11.22 -2.87
CA ALA A 72 -4.85 -11.55 -3.30
C ALA A 72 -5.89 -10.73 -2.53
N GLN A 73 -5.78 -10.67 -1.20
CA GLN A 73 -6.67 -9.87 -0.36
C GLN A 73 -6.54 -8.37 -0.65
N PHE A 74 -5.31 -7.88 -0.87
CA PHE A 74 -5.06 -6.49 -1.25
C PHE A 74 -5.77 -6.13 -2.56
N ARG A 75 -5.70 -6.99 -3.59
CA ARG A 75 -6.37 -6.75 -4.88
C ARG A 75 -7.88 -6.61 -4.73
N ILE A 76 -8.50 -7.47 -3.91
CA ILE A 76 -9.93 -7.39 -3.62
C ILE A 76 -10.26 -6.06 -2.94
N ALA A 77 -9.48 -5.66 -1.93
CA ALA A 77 -9.67 -4.39 -1.24
C ALA A 77 -9.46 -3.17 -2.16
N TRP A 78 -8.48 -3.23 -3.07
CA TRP A 78 -8.25 -2.17 -4.05
C TRP A 78 -9.40 -2.07 -5.05
N ALA A 79 -9.89 -3.18 -5.59
CA ALA A 79 -11.04 -3.18 -6.49
C ALA A 79 -12.29 -2.58 -5.82
N ASP A 80 -12.55 -2.95 -4.56
CA ASP A 80 -13.63 -2.39 -3.75
C ASP A 80 -13.46 -0.88 -3.54
N LEU A 81 -12.28 -0.43 -3.08
CA LEU A 81 -11.99 0.99 -2.90
C LEU A 81 -12.11 1.77 -4.22
N GLN A 82 -11.56 1.23 -5.31
CA GLN A 82 -11.59 1.85 -6.64
C GLN A 82 -13.02 2.05 -7.14
N SER A 83 -13.95 1.14 -6.82
CA SER A 83 -15.37 1.28 -7.17
C SER A 83 -16.09 2.39 -6.40
N GLN A 84 -15.54 2.83 -5.26
CA GLN A 84 -16.17 3.79 -4.35
C GLN A 84 -15.58 5.20 -4.44
N ILE A 85 -14.40 5.36 -5.06
CA ILE A 85 -13.70 6.64 -5.14
C ILE A 85 -13.91 7.33 -6.49
N SER A 86 -13.98 8.65 -6.47
CA SER A 86 -14.12 9.47 -7.67
C SER A 86 -12.78 9.75 -8.33
N TYR A 87 -12.84 10.19 -9.60
CA TYR A 87 -11.66 10.68 -10.31
C TYR A 87 -10.98 11.86 -9.57
N ASP A 88 -11.75 12.76 -8.96
CA ASP A 88 -11.21 13.89 -8.21
C ASP A 88 -10.39 13.44 -6.99
N GLN A 89 -10.85 12.40 -6.28
CA GLN A 89 -10.11 11.82 -5.17
C GLN A 89 -8.80 11.18 -5.63
N ILE A 90 -8.79 10.51 -6.79
CA ILE A 90 -7.56 9.98 -7.40
C ILE A 90 -6.61 11.12 -7.80
N ARG A 91 -7.12 12.20 -8.39
CA ARG A 91 -6.33 13.36 -8.79
C ARG A 91 -5.68 14.03 -7.58
N GLU A 92 -6.45 14.24 -6.51
CA GLU A 92 -5.94 14.82 -5.27
C GLU A 92 -4.89 13.91 -4.60
N ALA A 93 -5.12 12.60 -4.56
CA ALA A 93 -4.12 11.64 -4.05
C ALA A 93 -2.78 11.75 -4.80
N ARG A 94 -2.82 11.94 -6.13
CA ARG A 94 -1.63 12.16 -6.95
C ARG A 94 -0.95 13.50 -6.64
N ALA A 95 -1.73 14.56 -6.43
CA ALA A 95 -1.17 15.86 -6.04
C ALA A 95 -0.45 15.77 -4.69
N ILE A 96 -1.04 15.04 -3.73
CA ILE A 96 -0.46 14.80 -2.41
C ILE A 96 0.83 13.98 -2.48
N ASP A 97 0.90 12.98 -3.36
CA ASP A 97 2.12 12.17 -3.58
C ASP A 97 3.23 12.96 -4.29
N ALA A 98 2.85 13.81 -5.26
CA ALA A 98 3.80 14.67 -5.97
C ALA A 98 4.35 15.82 -5.11
N ASP A 99 3.68 16.15 -4.01
CA ASP A 99 4.09 17.22 -3.10
C ASP A 99 5.36 16.86 -2.33
N ARG A 100 6.49 17.36 -2.85
CA ARG A 100 7.83 17.19 -2.27
C ARG A 100 8.09 18.11 -1.07
N SER A 101 7.18 19.03 -0.74
CA SER A 101 7.34 19.91 0.43
C SER A 101 7.12 19.15 1.75
N ARG A 102 6.51 17.96 1.69
CA ARG A 102 6.17 17.17 2.88
C ARG A 102 7.43 16.73 3.64
N PRO A 103 7.38 16.71 4.98
CA PRO A 103 8.56 16.55 5.83
C PRO A 103 9.40 15.29 5.54
N TRP A 104 8.78 14.20 5.11
CA TRP A 104 9.47 12.92 4.82
C TRP A 104 10.11 12.85 3.43
N HIS A 105 9.89 13.83 2.56
CA HIS A 105 10.65 13.97 1.30
C HIS A 105 11.92 14.79 1.47
N LYS A 106 12.10 15.47 2.61
CA LYS A 106 13.37 16.13 2.95
C LYS A 106 14.39 15.05 3.31
N ARG A 107 15.25 14.72 2.34
CA ARG A 107 16.52 14.04 2.64
C ARG A 107 17.38 15.03 3.42
N GLY A 108 17.57 14.76 4.71
CA GLY A 108 18.65 15.38 5.48
C GLY A 108 20.01 14.96 4.95
#